data_AF-A0A3L9ZQ29-F1
#
_entry.id   AF-A0A3L9ZQ29-F1
#
_cell.length_a   1.000
_cell.length_b   1.000
_cell.length_c   1.000
_cell.angle_alpha   90.00
_cell.angle_beta   90.00
_cell.angle_gamma   90.00
#
_symmetry.space_group_name_H-M   'P 1'
#
loop_
_entity.id
_entity.type
_entity.pdbx_description
1 polymer ?
#
loop_
_entity_poly.entity_id
_entity_poly.type
_entity_poly.pdbx_seq_one_letter_code
_entity_poly.pdbx_strand_id
1 'polypeptide(L)'
;ATAQDPNNKDVTDISGTSVDNNTPTDTPITQTPRIALVKTAVVSGTGKLGDVITYTFAVTNTGNTSLTNVVVTDPMVGLTITGNPIATLAVGASSSAIKGTYTITQSDIDAGKVVNTALATAKDPKGNDVTDISGTSVDNNTPTVTPLTQKAGIAITKDGVYVDSNKDGITNIGDIVTFKFVVTNTGNVTLTNVTVTDPLPGLVMSGSPITLNIGASNANAFVGTYSITQADIDKGVVYNLATVTGTPPFGDKVTATSTDPTPTSNVPAKPDCRDCTITPLTPSPKLQVVKTASETGYSLVGDIINYTIQVKNTGNVTLYQILVTDPLTGLSSTIPSLVPGASKEFAESYTVTKIDLTNNSVINTANAVGFTPSNTEVSASDKVEVEKSLVLGCGTILVHNAFSPNGDGINDVFVIDNIDNSACYPENTVEIYNRWGVLVFETKNYNNQSNNFEGISRGRTTISKSEGLPTGTYFYILNYTSVDGNGDLRTNKKDGYLYLTK
;
A
#
# COMPACT_ATOMS: atom_id res chain seq x y z
N ALA A 1 12.36 32.93 115.33
CA ALA A 1 13.09 32.97 116.61
C ALA A 1 12.09 33.01 117.76
N THR A 2 12.46 32.51 118.94
CA THR A 2 11.63 32.60 120.15
C THR A 2 12.42 33.34 121.23
N ALA A 3 11.82 34.34 121.86
CA ALA A 3 12.36 35.06 123.01
C ALA A 3 11.30 35.13 124.11
N GLN A 4 11.66 35.55 125.33
CA GLN A 4 10.69 35.83 126.41
C GLN A 4 10.58 37.32 126.67
N ASP A 5 9.35 37.82 126.86
CA ASP A 5 9.11 39.18 127.30
C ASP A 5 9.48 39.37 128.79
N PRO A 6 9.52 40.60 129.32
CA PRO A 6 9.82 40.86 130.74
C PRO A 6 8.88 40.21 131.76
N ASN A 7 7.77 39.60 131.32
CA ASN A 7 6.80 38.86 132.14
C ASN A 7 6.89 37.33 131.91
N ASN A 8 7.99 36.82 131.33
CA ASN A 8 8.20 35.40 131.01
C ASN A 8 7.21 34.81 129.99
N LYS A 9 6.57 35.62 129.14
CA LYS A 9 5.78 35.10 128.02
C LYS A 9 6.66 34.91 126.78
N ASP A 10 6.58 33.74 126.18
CA ASP A 10 7.25 33.46 124.91
C ASP A 10 6.67 34.35 123.79
N VAL A 11 7.53 35.12 123.15
CA VAL A 11 7.28 35.88 121.93
C VAL A 11 7.98 35.14 120.80
N THR A 12 7.21 34.71 119.82
CA THR A 12 7.71 34.02 118.63
C THR A 12 7.65 34.94 117.42
N ASP A 13 8.74 34.94 116.66
CA ASP A 13 8.87 35.62 115.37
C ASP A 13 9.15 34.57 114.29
N ILE A 14 8.40 34.60 113.19
CA ILE A 14 8.61 33.74 112.03
C ILE A 14 9.23 34.63 110.96
N SER A 15 10.38 34.23 110.40
CA SER A 15 11.12 35.02 109.41
C SER A 15 10.21 35.64 108.34
N GLY A 16 10.34 36.95 108.11
CA GLY A 16 9.61 37.69 107.08
C GLY A 16 10.50 38.54 106.18
N THR A 17 9.88 39.29 105.27
CA THR A 17 10.56 40.21 104.34
C THR A 17 10.92 41.56 104.97
N SER A 18 10.46 41.82 106.19
CA SER A 18 10.71 43.02 107.01
C SER A 18 10.79 42.63 108.49
N VAL A 19 11.32 43.51 109.35
CA VAL A 19 11.48 43.29 110.80
C VAL A 19 10.17 43.22 111.60
N ASP A 20 9.05 43.54 110.97
CA ASP A 20 7.72 43.65 111.58
C ASP A 20 6.66 42.75 110.92
N ASN A 21 7.07 41.87 110.01
CA ASN A 21 6.15 40.98 109.31
C ASN A 21 6.64 39.53 109.30
N ASN A 22 5.70 38.63 109.05
CA ASN A 22 5.96 37.21 108.82
C ASN A 22 5.70 36.86 107.33
N THR A 23 5.87 37.83 106.42
CA THR A 23 5.58 37.62 105.00
C THR A 23 6.66 36.70 104.41
N PRO A 24 6.30 35.57 103.79
CA PRO A 24 7.28 34.67 103.18
C PRO A 24 8.11 35.39 102.10
N THR A 25 9.40 35.05 102.01
CA THR A 25 10.23 35.47 100.88
C THR A 25 9.84 34.67 99.64
N ASP A 26 9.09 35.28 98.73
CA ASP A 26 8.80 34.69 97.43
C ASP A 26 9.97 34.92 96.47
N THR A 27 10.55 33.84 95.97
CA THR A 27 11.52 33.89 94.86
C THR A 27 10.81 33.43 93.58
N PRO A 28 10.35 34.34 92.70
CA PRO A 28 9.62 33.96 91.50
C PRO A 28 10.54 33.20 90.53
N ILE A 29 10.19 31.95 90.22
CA ILE A 29 10.81 31.20 89.14
C ILE A 29 10.15 31.58 87.80
N THR A 30 10.96 31.99 86.83
CA THR A 30 10.43 32.36 85.50
C THR A 30 10.00 31.09 84.76
N GLN A 31 8.72 31.01 84.38
CA GLN A 31 8.20 29.93 83.55
C GLN A 31 8.44 30.26 82.07
N THR A 32 9.12 29.37 81.36
CA THR A 32 9.40 29.43 79.93
C THR A 32 8.91 28.13 79.28
N PRO A 33 7.59 27.97 79.10
CA PRO A 33 7.04 26.80 78.42
C PRO A 33 7.48 26.80 76.94
N ARG A 34 7.89 25.64 76.42
CA ARG A 34 8.27 25.45 75.02
C ARG A 34 8.01 24.02 74.60
N ILE A 35 7.43 23.84 73.41
CA ILE A 35 7.26 22.53 72.78
C ILE A 35 8.08 22.51 71.49
N ALA A 36 8.55 21.34 71.11
CA ALA A 36 9.17 21.06 69.83
C ALA A 36 8.47 19.85 69.18
N LEU A 37 8.24 19.90 67.88
CA LEU A 37 7.59 18.85 67.09
C LEU A 37 8.53 18.43 65.96
N VAL A 38 8.99 17.18 65.98
CA VAL A 38 9.73 16.58 64.87
C VAL A 38 8.82 15.62 64.13
N LYS A 39 8.77 15.76 62.81
CA LYS A 39 7.95 14.91 61.94
C LYS A 39 8.83 14.12 60.99
N THR A 40 8.71 12.79 61.07
CA THR A 40 9.40 11.86 60.17
C THR A 40 8.39 11.06 59.36
N ALA A 41 8.80 10.60 58.18
CA ALA A 41 7.96 9.84 57.26
C ALA A 41 8.64 8.54 56.87
N VAL A 42 7.85 7.47 56.77
CA VAL A 42 8.28 6.17 56.24
C VAL A 42 7.21 5.69 55.28
N VAL A 43 7.61 5.35 54.06
CA VAL A 43 6.72 4.79 53.04
C VAL A 43 6.62 3.29 53.22
N SER A 44 5.40 2.74 53.26
CA SER A 44 5.19 1.30 53.13
C SER A 44 5.50 0.89 51.69
N GLY A 45 6.51 0.05 51.45
CA GLY A 45 6.81 -0.43 50.11
C GLY A 45 7.68 0.51 49.29
N THR A 46 7.26 0.83 48.06
CA THR A 46 8.14 1.44 47.03
C THR A 46 7.71 2.84 46.58
N GLY A 47 6.67 3.42 47.20
CA GLY A 47 6.16 4.75 46.85
C GLY A 47 5.28 4.76 45.60
N LYS A 48 4.52 3.69 45.38
CA LYS A 48 3.57 3.55 44.27
C LYS A 48 2.17 4.04 44.66
N LEU A 49 1.28 4.12 43.67
CA LEU A 49 -0.11 4.50 43.89
C LEU A 49 -0.76 3.56 44.90
N GLY A 50 -1.35 4.12 45.96
CA GLY A 50 -1.97 3.33 47.03
C GLY A 50 -1.02 2.90 48.16
N ASP A 51 0.31 3.04 48.01
CA ASP A 51 1.24 2.86 49.14
C ASP A 51 0.97 3.92 50.22
N VAL A 52 1.22 3.59 51.49
CA VAL A 52 0.92 4.47 52.63
C VAL A 52 2.19 5.10 53.18
N ILE A 53 2.18 6.41 53.36
CA ILE A 53 3.18 7.13 54.15
C ILE A 53 2.73 7.13 55.61
N THR A 54 3.54 6.54 56.48
CA THR A 54 3.37 6.62 57.92
C THR A 54 4.23 7.74 58.48
N TYR A 55 3.59 8.77 59.02
CA TYR A 55 4.21 9.86 59.74
C TYR A 55 4.32 9.53 61.23
N THR A 56 5.47 9.86 61.83
CA THR A 56 5.65 9.88 63.27
C THR A 56 5.80 11.31 63.74
N PHE A 57 4.99 11.71 64.71
CA PHE A 57 5.02 13.02 65.33
C PHE A 57 5.67 12.90 66.71
N ALA A 58 6.94 13.26 66.81
CA ALA A 58 7.69 13.27 68.06
C ALA A 58 7.57 14.65 68.72
N VAL A 59 6.75 14.75 69.76
CA VAL A 59 6.59 15.96 70.57
C VAL A 59 7.56 15.94 71.74
N THR A 60 8.27 17.03 71.97
CA THR A 60 9.23 17.17 73.08
C THR A 60 8.94 18.45 73.86
N ASN A 61 8.82 18.34 75.17
CA ASN A 61 8.74 19.52 76.03
C ASN A 61 10.16 20.05 76.29
N THR A 62 10.52 21.15 75.65
CA THR A 62 11.84 21.80 75.76
C THR A 62 11.83 22.99 76.72
N GLY A 63 10.68 23.29 77.33
CA GLY A 63 10.53 24.32 78.34
C GLY A 63 10.85 23.82 79.74
N ASN A 64 10.59 24.66 80.74
CA ASN A 64 10.83 24.34 82.16
C ASN A 64 9.54 24.06 82.97
N THR A 65 8.38 23.94 82.31
CA THR A 65 7.10 23.59 82.93
C THR A 65 6.49 22.37 82.27
N SER A 66 5.77 21.53 83.02
CA SER A 66 4.98 20.43 82.44
C SER A 66 3.90 20.98 81.48
N LEU A 67 3.66 20.28 80.38
CA LEU A 67 2.62 20.60 79.41
C LEU A 67 1.46 19.62 79.52
N THR A 68 0.24 20.06 79.22
CA THR A 68 -0.96 19.20 79.20
C THR A 68 -1.72 19.35 77.89
N ASN A 69 -2.60 18.39 77.59
CA ASN A 69 -3.46 18.40 76.39
C ASN A 69 -2.66 18.69 75.09
N VAL A 70 -1.60 17.92 74.86
CA VAL A 70 -0.78 18.07 73.65
C VAL A 70 -1.54 17.49 72.47
N VAL A 71 -1.99 18.36 71.58
CA VAL A 71 -2.73 18.06 70.36
C VAL A 71 -1.82 18.30 69.15
N VAL A 72 -1.81 17.38 68.20
CA VAL A 72 -1.20 17.60 66.88
C VAL A 72 -2.29 17.73 65.83
N THR A 73 -2.22 18.77 65.01
CA THR A 73 -3.09 18.98 63.85
C THR A 73 -2.25 19.04 62.59
N ASP A 74 -2.81 18.59 61.46
CA ASP A 74 -2.12 18.54 60.18
C ASP A 74 -3.10 18.93 59.07
N PRO A 75 -2.78 19.93 58.23
CA PRO A 75 -3.67 20.40 57.18
C PRO A 75 -3.78 19.46 55.97
N MET A 76 -2.97 18.39 55.90
CA MET A 76 -2.97 17.46 54.78
C MET A 76 -4.30 16.69 54.67
N VAL A 77 -5.05 16.97 53.60
CA VAL A 77 -6.32 16.31 53.32
C VAL A 77 -6.12 14.80 53.14
N GLY A 78 -6.95 14.00 53.79
CA GLY A 78 -6.89 12.53 53.73
C GLY A 78 -5.89 11.88 54.69
N LEU A 79 -5.13 12.66 55.47
CA LEU A 79 -4.31 12.14 56.56
C LEU A 79 -5.19 11.68 57.73
N THR A 80 -4.95 10.47 58.23
CA THR A 80 -5.59 9.96 59.46
C THR A 80 -4.62 10.00 60.63
N ILE A 81 -4.94 10.75 61.69
CA ILE A 81 -4.10 10.85 62.90
C ILE A 81 -4.62 9.92 64.00
N THR A 82 -3.71 9.19 64.66
CA THR A 82 -4.00 8.33 65.82
C THR A 82 -3.07 8.65 66.99
N GLY A 83 -3.44 8.26 68.21
CA GLY A 83 -2.64 8.51 69.43
C GLY A 83 -2.70 9.95 69.98
N ASN A 84 -3.65 10.75 69.50
CA ASN A 84 -3.88 12.16 69.82
C ASN A 84 -5.17 12.31 70.66
N PRO A 85 -5.22 13.11 71.75
CA PRO A 85 -4.15 13.90 72.36
C PRO A 85 -3.26 13.12 73.34
N ILE A 86 -2.09 13.68 73.66
CA ILE A 86 -1.26 13.25 74.80
C ILE A 86 -1.67 14.06 76.03
N ALA A 87 -2.08 13.38 77.10
CA ALA A 87 -2.65 14.00 78.29
C ALA A 87 -1.66 14.95 78.99
N THR A 88 -0.41 14.51 79.22
CA THR A 88 0.64 15.27 79.92
C THR A 88 2.00 14.96 79.33
N LEU A 89 2.87 15.97 79.25
CA LEU A 89 4.26 15.85 78.83
C LEU A 89 5.17 16.57 79.84
N ALA A 90 5.89 15.78 80.64
CA ALA A 90 6.82 16.28 81.65
C ALA A 90 7.98 17.07 81.01
N VAL A 91 8.66 17.89 81.81
CA VAL A 91 9.84 18.66 81.37
C VAL A 91 10.91 17.72 80.83
N GLY A 92 11.42 18.01 79.64
CA GLY A 92 12.44 17.20 78.95
C GLY A 92 11.94 15.88 78.38
N ALA A 93 10.66 15.52 78.58
CA ALA A 93 10.11 14.29 78.03
C ALA A 93 9.77 14.44 76.54
N SER A 94 9.96 13.34 75.81
CA SER A 94 9.54 13.18 74.41
C SER A 94 8.52 12.06 74.27
N SER A 95 7.56 12.22 73.36
CA SER A 95 6.59 11.18 73.02
C SER A 95 6.43 11.09 71.50
N SER A 96 6.44 9.86 71.00
CA SER A 96 6.20 9.53 69.58
C SER A 96 4.93 8.70 69.40
N ALA A 97 3.99 8.81 70.36
CA ALA A 97 2.73 8.06 70.37
C ALA A 97 1.77 8.50 69.26
N ILE A 98 1.87 9.77 68.81
CA ILE A 98 1.03 10.30 67.74
C ILE A 98 1.58 9.85 66.38
N LYS A 99 0.72 9.23 65.57
CA LYS A 99 1.03 8.75 64.23
C LYS A 99 0.03 9.32 63.22
N GLY A 100 0.46 9.46 61.97
CA GLY A 100 -0.39 9.84 60.85
C GLY A 100 -0.22 8.87 59.69
N THR A 101 -1.29 8.51 58.99
CA THR A 101 -1.21 7.70 57.77
C THR A 101 -1.84 8.43 56.59
N TYR A 102 -1.11 8.47 55.47
CA TYR A 102 -1.54 9.10 54.22
C TYR A 102 -1.34 8.14 53.05
N THR A 103 -2.39 7.89 52.28
CA THR A 103 -2.31 7.05 51.07
C THR A 103 -1.83 7.88 49.89
N ILE A 104 -0.76 7.44 49.22
CA ILE A 104 -0.18 8.12 48.06
C ILE A 104 -1.18 8.14 46.90
N THR A 105 -1.43 9.33 46.37
CA THR A 105 -2.34 9.59 45.25
C THR A 105 -1.58 9.74 43.92
N GLN A 106 -2.31 9.77 42.81
CA GLN A 106 -1.70 10.01 41.51
C GLN A 106 -1.06 11.41 41.41
N SER A 107 -1.70 12.41 42.00
CA SER A 107 -1.17 13.78 41.99
C SER A 107 0.17 13.88 42.72
N ASP A 108 0.39 13.06 43.75
CA ASP A 108 1.67 13.02 44.46
C ASP A 108 2.78 12.43 43.60
N ILE A 109 2.47 11.35 42.86
CA ILE A 109 3.43 10.72 41.95
C ILE A 109 3.74 11.64 40.78
N ASP A 110 2.73 12.30 40.21
CA ASP A 110 2.91 13.32 39.16
C ASP A 110 3.71 14.53 39.67
N ALA A 111 3.58 14.90 40.96
CA ALA A 111 4.40 15.92 41.62
C ALA A 111 5.82 15.43 41.97
N GLY A 112 6.06 14.11 41.98
CA GLY A 112 7.34 13.48 42.29
C GLY A 112 7.72 13.49 43.77
N LYS A 113 6.86 14.00 44.66
CA LYS A 113 7.09 14.08 46.11
C LYS A 113 5.81 14.39 46.88
N VAL A 114 5.79 14.01 48.14
CA VAL A 114 4.81 14.48 49.13
C VAL A 114 5.50 15.42 50.11
N VAL A 115 4.94 16.61 50.32
CA VAL A 115 5.44 17.60 51.29
C VAL A 115 4.40 17.75 52.40
N ASN A 116 4.80 17.59 53.66
CA ASN A 116 3.86 17.62 54.78
C ASN A 116 4.41 18.40 55.99
N THR A 117 3.53 19.15 56.67
CA THR A 117 3.80 19.92 57.90
C THR A 117 2.67 19.73 58.91
N ALA A 118 2.92 19.93 60.19
CA ALA A 118 1.92 19.81 61.25
C ALA A 118 2.14 20.85 62.35
N LEU A 119 1.12 21.09 63.17
CA LEU A 119 1.14 22.02 64.30
C LEU A 119 0.88 21.25 65.59
N ALA A 120 1.82 21.31 66.54
CA ALA A 120 1.57 20.91 67.93
C ALA A 120 1.01 22.10 68.71
N THR A 121 0.03 21.85 69.56
CA THR A 121 -0.53 22.81 70.52
C THR A 121 -0.67 22.12 71.87
N ALA A 122 -0.17 22.74 72.93
CA ALA A 122 -0.27 22.24 74.29
C ALA A 122 -0.63 23.37 75.27
N LYS A 123 -1.03 23.01 76.48
CA LYS A 123 -1.36 23.95 77.56
C LYS A 123 -0.25 24.01 78.60
N ASP A 124 0.22 25.21 78.93
CA ASP A 124 1.11 25.47 80.08
C ASP A 124 0.32 25.38 81.42
N PRO A 125 0.98 25.44 82.60
CA PRO A 125 0.29 25.40 83.89
C PRO A 125 -0.70 26.55 84.15
N LYS A 126 -0.65 27.63 83.37
CA LYS A 126 -1.58 28.76 83.42
C LYS A 126 -2.72 28.64 82.40
N GLY A 127 -2.72 27.59 81.58
CA GLY A 127 -3.71 27.35 80.53
C GLY A 127 -3.45 28.09 79.20
N ASN A 128 -2.28 28.71 79.02
CA ASN A 128 -1.91 29.35 77.76
C ASN A 128 -1.46 28.32 76.73
N ASP A 129 -1.69 28.63 75.45
CA ASP A 129 -1.20 27.80 74.35
C ASP A 129 0.30 27.92 74.13
N VAL A 130 0.93 26.77 73.93
CA VAL A 130 2.33 26.61 73.55
C VAL A 130 2.33 25.82 72.26
N THR A 131 2.86 26.42 71.20
CA THR A 131 2.74 25.87 69.85
C THR A 131 4.10 25.65 69.21
N ASP A 132 4.17 24.69 68.31
CA ASP A 132 5.32 24.50 67.43
C ASP A 132 4.90 23.92 66.08
N ILE A 133 5.56 24.36 65.00
CA ILE A 133 5.36 23.82 63.66
C ILE A 133 6.40 22.73 63.45
N SER A 134 5.97 21.60 62.88
CA SER A 134 6.86 20.45 62.72
C SER A 134 8.08 20.78 61.85
N GLY A 135 9.24 20.34 62.32
CA GLY A 135 10.49 20.34 61.55
C GLY A 135 11.04 18.94 61.28
N THR A 136 12.19 18.91 60.61
CA THR A 136 13.05 17.71 60.51
C THR A 136 13.95 17.53 61.73
N SER A 137 14.06 18.56 62.58
CA SER A 137 14.74 18.56 63.89
C SER A 137 14.02 19.51 64.85
N VAL A 138 14.37 19.47 66.14
CA VAL A 138 13.68 20.20 67.24
C VAL A 138 13.81 21.73 67.22
N ASP A 139 14.58 22.25 66.27
CA ASP A 139 15.02 23.64 66.16
C ASP A 139 14.68 24.27 64.80
N ASN A 140 13.92 23.57 63.94
CA ASN A 140 13.50 24.09 62.66
C ASN A 140 12.03 23.80 62.36
N ASN A 141 11.51 24.46 61.32
CA ASN A 141 10.16 24.26 60.79
C ASN A 141 10.21 23.72 59.34
N THR A 142 11.27 22.98 59.00
CA THR A 142 11.47 22.44 57.64
C THR A 142 10.43 21.36 57.39
N PRO A 143 9.59 21.48 56.34
CA PRO A 143 8.59 20.46 56.01
C PRO A 143 9.23 19.10 55.75
N THR A 144 8.54 18.04 56.17
CA THR A 144 8.94 16.67 55.82
C THR A 144 8.65 16.43 54.34
N VAL A 145 9.67 16.10 53.57
CA VAL A 145 9.56 15.79 52.14
C VAL A 145 9.83 14.31 51.91
N THR A 146 8.86 13.62 51.32
CA THR A 146 8.97 12.22 50.89
C THR A 146 9.10 12.19 49.37
N PRO A 147 10.29 11.99 48.80
CA PRO A 147 10.45 11.89 47.35
C PRO A 147 9.81 10.60 46.82
N LEU A 148 9.20 10.68 45.63
CA LEU A 148 8.60 9.55 44.93
C LEU A 148 9.30 9.36 43.58
N THR A 149 9.60 8.11 43.24
CA THR A 149 10.30 7.80 41.99
C THR A 149 9.35 7.95 40.80
N GLN A 150 9.71 8.81 39.85
CA GLN A 150 9.00 8.96 38.58
C GLN A 150 9.70 8.14 37.48
N LYS A 151 8.89 7.44 36.69
CA LYS A 151 9.31 6.65 35.54
C LYS A 151 8.26 6.82 34.45
N ALA A 152 8.51 7.75 33.54
CA ALA A 152 7.70 7.90 32.33
C ALA A 152 7.96 6.74 31.37
N GLY A 153 6.94 6.34 30.62
CA GLY A 153 7.04 5.26 29.65
C GLY A 153 5.83 5.28 28.71
N ILE A 154 6.06 5.03 27.43
CA ILE A 154 5.01 4.99 26.42
C ILE A 154 5.29 3.84 25.47
N ALA A 155 4.22 3.22 24.96
CA ALA A 155 4.29 2.19 23.94
C ALA A 155 3.23 2.47 22.88
N ILE A 156 3.46 2.02 21.66
CA ILE A 156 2.51 2.12 20.57
C ILE A 156 2.52 0.83 19.73
N THR A 157 1.35 0.30 19.42
CA THR A 157 1.19 -0.71 18.37
C THR A 157 0.54 -0.08 17.15
N LYS A 158 0.85 -0.62 15.98
CA LYS A 158 0.35 -0.15 14.69
C LYS A 158 -0.03 -1.34 13.83
N ASP A 159 -1.31 -1.42 13.48
CA ASP A 159 -1.84 -2.44 12.56
C ASP A 159 -2.22 -1.76 11.23
N GLY A 160 -2.00 -2.44 10.11
CA GLY A 160 -2.23 -1.91 8.77
C GLY A 160 -3.12 -2.84 7.96
N VAL A 161 -4.32 -2.38 7.62
CA VAL A 161 -5.33 -3.17 6.91
C VAL A 161 -5.52 -2.63 5.50
N TYR A 162 -5.32 -3.50 4.50
CA TYR A 162 -5.65 -3.21 3.10
C TYR A 162 -7.16 -3.05 2.90
N VAL A 163 -7.55 -2.04 2.14
CA VAL A 163 -8.93 -1.73 1.76
C VAL A 163 -8.99 -1.56 0.25
N ASP A 164 -9.55 -2.58 -0.40
CA ASP A 164 -9.97 -2.53 -1.80
C ASP A 164 -11.11 -1.51 -1.93
N SER A 165 -10.81 -0.37 -2.53
CA SER A 165 -11.71 0.78 -2.56
C SER A 165 -12.75 0.68 -3.68
N ASN A 166 -12.39 0.04 -4.79
CA ASN A 166 -13.28 -0.14 -5.94
C ASN A 166 -14.00 -1.50 -5.93
N LYS A 167 -13.59 -2.43 -5.06
CA LYS A 167 -14.14 -3.77 -4.86
C LYS A 167 -13.98 -4.68 -6.09
N ASP A 168 -12.92 -4.50 -6.88
CA ASP A 168 -12.64 -5.34 -8.05
C ASP A 168 -11.89 -6.64 -7.70
N GLY A 169 -11.45 -6.79 -6.44
CA GLY A 169 -10.74 -7.96 -5.94
C GLY A 169 -9.26 -8.00 -6.31
N ILE A 170 -8.71 -6.92 -6.86
CA ILE A 170 -7.32 -6.77 -7.28
C ILE A 170 -6.73 -5.57 -6.54
N THR A 171 -5.44 -5.60 -6.23
CA THR A 171 -4.77 -4.40 -5.71
C THR A 171 -4.56 -3.40 -6.85
N ASN A 172 -5.08 -2.20 -6.72
CA ASN A 172 -4.91 -1.11 -7.68
C ASN A 172 -4.20 0.10 -7.07
N ILE A 173 -3.70 0.97 -7.95
CA ILE A 173 -3.27 2.31 -7.56
C ILE A 173 -4.51 3.06 -7.04
N GLY A 174 -4.37 3.70 -5.88
CA GLY A 174 -5.46 4.47 -5.28
C GLY A 174 -6.20 3.72 -4.16
N ASP A 175 -6.11 2.39 -4.11
CA ASP A 175 -6.58 1.62 -2.95
C ASP A 175 -5.87 2.06 -1.67
N ILE A 176 -6.43 1.74 -0.51
CA ILE A 176 -6.03 2.39 0.73
C ILE A 176 -5.50 1.34 1.72
N VAL A 177 -4.45 1.67 2.45
CA VAL A 177 -4.12 1.01 3.71
C VAL A 177 -4.58 1.90 4.85
N THR A 178 -5.43 1.36 5.73
CA THR A 178 -5.84 2.02 6.97
C THR A 178 -4.95 1.55 8.11
N PHE A 179 -4.22 2.47 8.72
CA PHE A 179 -3.40 2.22 9.90
C PHE A 179 -4.14 2.59 11.18
N LYS A 180 -4.25 1.63 12.10
CA LYS A 180 -4.81 1.79 13.44
C LYS A 180 -3.70 1.79 14.48
N PHE A 181 -3.77 2.71 15.41
CA PHE A 181 -2.76 2.89 16.46
C PHE A 181 -3.35 2.63 17.83
N VAL A 182 -2.65 1.87 18.67
CA VAL A 182 -2.98 1.76 20.10
C VAL A 182 -1.81 2.30 20.90
N VAL A 183 -2.02 3.45 21.56
CA VAL A 183 -1.01 4.09 22.40
C VAL A 183 -1.28 3.76 23.86
N THR A 184 -0.26 3.34 24.59
CA THR A 184 -0.35 2.95 26.01
C THR A 184 0.67 3.69 26.86
N ASN A 185 0.22 4.26 27.98
CA ASN A 185 1.13 4.77 29.01
C ASN A 185 1.62 3.61 29.88
N THR A 186 2.90 3.25 29.73
CA THR A 186 3.55 2.14 30.45
C THR A 186 4.36 2.64 31.66
N GLY A 187 4.40 3.95 31.88
CA GLY A 187 5.04 4.59 33.02
C GLY A 187 4.14 4.65 34.26
N ASN A 188 4.61 5.39 35.27
CA ASN A 188 3.87 5.66 36.51
C ASN A 188 3.48 7.14 36.68
N VAL A 189 3.55 7.95 35.62
CA VAL A 189 3.12 9.35 35.63
C VAL A 189 2.14 9.59 34.50
N THR A 190 1.23 10.54 34.68
CA THR A 190 0.29 10.96 33.63
C THR A 190 1.04 11.60 32.46
N LEU A 191 0.76 11.16 31.23
CA LEU A 191 1.34 11.76 30.03
C LEU A 191 0.36 12.73 29.38
N THR A 192 0.83 13.92 29.04
CA THR A 192 0.05 14.94 28.32
C THR A 192 0.65 15.18 26.94
N ASN A 193 -0.12 15.86 26.07
CA ASN A 193 0.30 16.18 24.70
C ASN A 193 0.85 14.95 23.96
N VAL A 194 0.15 13.82 24.11
CA VAL A 194 0.50 12.58 23.44
C VAL A 194 0.12 12.69 21.97
N THR A 195 1.07 12.48 21.06
CA THR A 195 0.87 12.61 19.61
C THR A 195 1.58 11.49 18.85
N VAL A 196 1.01 11.07 17.70
CA VAL A 196 1.62 10.11 16.79
C VAL A 196 2.06 10.82 15.52
N THR A 197 3.30 10.54 15.10
CA THR A 197 3.88 11.00 13.83
C THR A 197 4.32 9.80 13.02
N ASP A 198 4.23 9.90 11.70
CA ASP A 198 4.56 8.81 10.80
C ASP A 198 5.19 9.40 9.52
N PRO A 199 6.44 9.04 9.18
CA PRO A 199 7.19 9.65 8.09
C PRO A 199 6.87 9.04 6.73
N LEU A 200 5.93 8.10 6.59
CA LEU A 200 5.57 7.50 5.30
C LEU A 200 5.07 8.58 4.32
N PRO A 201 5.76 8.83 3.18
CA PRO A 201 5.35 9.87 2.25
C PRO A 201 3.95 9.60 1.69
N GLY A 202 3.08 10.61 1.69
CA GLY A 202 1.70 10.47 1.20
C GLY A 202 0.71 9.89 2.21
N LEU A 203 1.16 9.46 3.40
CA LEU A 203 0.26 9.10 4.49
C LEU A 203 -0.44 10.35 5.04
N VAL A 204 -1.75 10.26 5.23
CA VAL A 204 -2.54 11.29 5.90
C VAL A 204 -2.85 10.82 7.32
N MET A 205 -2.35 11.56 8.31
CA MET A 205 -2.64 11.32 9.72
C MET A 205 -3.81 12.18 10.20
N SER A 206 -4.67 11.58 11.02
CA SER A 206 -5.77 12.26 11.72
C SER A 206 -5.68 11.99 13.23
N GLY A 207 -6.14 12.96 14.03
CA GLY A 207 -6.10 12.90 15.49
C GLY A 207 -5.70 14.23 16.12
N SER A 208 -5.97 14.38 17.41
CA SER A 208 -5.53 15.53 18.22
C SER A 208 -4.71 15.04 19.41
N PRO A 209 -3.84 15.89 20.00
CA PRO A 209 -3.10 15.51 21.18
C PRO A 209 -4.03 15.04 22.31
N ILE A 210 -3.65 13.97 23.00
CA ILE A 210 -4.43 13.40 24.11
C ILE A 210 -3.64 13.40 25.42
N THR A 211 -4.35 13.20 26.52
CA THR A 211 -3.79 12.87 27.84
C THR A 211 -4.01 11.39 28.12
N LEU A 212 -2.98 10.70 28.61
CA LEU A 212 -3.03 9.30 29.03
C LEU A 212 -2.66 9.16 30.50
N ASN A 213 -3.64 8.77 31.30
CA ASN A 213 -3.44 8.35 32.68
C ASN A 213 -2.57 7.08 32.74
N ILE A 214 -2.06 6.75 33.92
CA ILE A 214 -1.26 5.53 34.12
C ILE A 214 -2.02 4.29 33.62
N GLY A 215 -1.32 3.44 32.87
CA GLY A 215 -1.85 2.16 32.40
C GLY A 215 -2.98 2.28 31.40
N ALA A 216 -3.42 3.50 31.07
CA ALA A 216 -4.46 3.72 30.09
C ALA A 216 -3.90 3.49 28.67
N SER A 217 -4.75 2.88 27.84
CA SER A 217 -4.53 2.74 26.41
C SER A 217 -5.60 3.50 25.64
N ASN A 218 -5.25 4.01 24.46
CA ASN A 218 -6.19 4.62 23.53
C ASN A 218 -5.97 4.07 22.12
N ALA A 219 -7.05 3.54 21.53
CA ALA A 219 -7.03 2.91 20.20
C ALA A 219 -7.73 3.75 19.10
N ASN A 220 -8.30 4.90 19.45
CA ASN A 220 -9.22 5.65 18.59
C ASN A 220 -8.76 7.09 18.31
N ALA A 221 -7.78 7.60 19.05
CA ALA A 221 -7.35 9.00 18.95
C ALA A 221 -6.57 9.30 17.66
N PHE A 222 -5.93 8.29 17.07
CA PHE A 222 -5.08 8.44 15.89
C PHE A 222 -5.45 7.41 14.83
N VAL A 223 -5.60 7.86 13.59
CA VAL A 223 -5.82 7.01 12.41
C VAL A 223 -4.98 7.54 11.26
N GLY A 224 -4.31 6.66 10.53
CA GLY A 224 -3.56 6.98 9.32
C GLY A 224 -4.17 6.32 8.09
N THR A 225 -4.28 7.04 6.98
CA THR A 225 -4.74 6.49 5.69
C THR A 225 -3.70 6.74 4.62
N TYR A 226 -3.28 5.69 3.92
CA TYR A 226 -2.25 5.73 2.89
C TYR A 226 -2.81 5.21 1.56
N SER A 227 -2.66 5.99 0.49
CA SER A 227 -3.05 5.55 -0.86
C SER A 227 -1.90 4.77 -1.51
N ILE A 228 -2.19 3.56 -1.97
CA ILE A 228 -1.24 2.62 -2.53
C ILE A 228 -0.70 3.14 -3.86
N THR A 229 0.62 3.05 -4.02
CA THR A 229 1.34 3.45 -5.23
C THR A 229 1.73 2.24 -6.08
N GLN A 230 2.09 2.47 -7.35
CA GLN A 230 2.61 1.39 -8.20
C GLN A 230 3.86 0.73 -7.61
N ALA A 231 4.73 1.51 -6.96
CA ALA A 231 5.94 0.98 -6.33
C ALA A 231 5.63 0.02 -5.16
N ASP A 232 4.50 0.20 -4.49
CA ASP A 232 4.07 -0.70 -3.41
C ASP A 232 3.52 -2.01 -4.00
N ILE A 233 2.72 -1.93 -5.07
CA ILE A 233 2.21 -3.11 -5.79
C ILE A 233 3.37 -3.93 -6.38
N ASP A 234 4.36 -3.25 -6.96
CA ASP A 234 5.56 -3.87 -7.52
C ASP A 234 6.41 -4.59 -6.44
N LYS A 235 6.41 -4.07 -5.20
CA LYS A 235 7.02 -4.75 -4.04
C LYS A 235 6.12 -5.84 -3.45
N GLY A 236 4.81 -5.75 -3.67
CA GLY A 236 3.79 -6.62 -3.08
C GLY A 236 3.50 -6.34 -1.61
N VAL A 237 4.01 -5.24 -1.04
CA VAL A 237 3.93 -4.94 0.41
C VAL A 237 4.02 -3.44 0.67
N VAL A 238 3.38 -2.98 1.75
CA VAL A 238 3.61 -1.64 2.34
C VAL A 238 4.31 -1.81 3.68
N TYR A 239 5.46 -1.16 3.84
CA TYR A 239 6.18 -1.09 5.11
C TYR A 239 5.92 0.26 5.77
N ASN A 240 5.56 0.26 7.05
CA ASN A 240 5.31 1.50 7.75
C ASN A 240 5.75 1.47 9.23
N LEU A 241 6.30 2.58 9.73
CA LEU A 241 6.78 2.74 11.10
C LEU A 241 6.37 4.12 11.62
N ALA A 242 5.62 4.16 12.73
CA ALA A 242 5.24 5.40 13.38
C ALA A 242 6.04 5.63 14.67
N THR A 243 6.08 6.88 15.11
CA THR A 243 6.65 7.30 16.40
C THR A 243 5.59 8.00 17.21
N VAL A 244 5.40 7.58 18.46
CA VAL A 244 4.60 8.29 19.45
C VAL A 244 5.50 9.13 20.35
N THR A 245 5.02 10.30 20.75
CA THR A 245 5.66 11.16 21.76
C THR A 245 4.65 11.50 22.85
N GLY A 246 5.08 11.57 24.11
CA GLY A 246 4.27 12.03 25.24
C GLY A 246 5.10 12.88 26.21
N THR A 247 4.46 13.84 26.88
CA THR A 247 5.12 14.78 27.81
C THR A 247 4.77 14.40 29.25
N PRO A 248 5.73 13.91 30.06
CA PRO A 248 5.51 13.71 31.49
C PRO A 248 5.45 15.05 32.25
N PRO A 249 5.01 15.07 33.52
CA PRO A 249 4.95 16.30 34.33
C PRO A 249 6.34 16.91 34.59
N PHE A 250 7.37 16.06 34.68
CA PHE A 250 8.76 16.45 34.85
C PHE A 250 9.67 15.57 33.97
N GLY A 251 10.79 16.14 33.55
CA GLY A 251 11.78 15.48 32.69
C GLY A 251 11.49 15.64 31.20
N ASP A 252 12.28 14.96 30.39
CA ASP A 252 12.16 15.00 28.94
C ASP A 252 10.93 14.24 28.44
N LYS A 253 10.50 14.58 27.22
CA LYS A 253 9.45 13.82 26.52
C LYS A 253 9.88 12.37 26.31
N VAL A 254 8.94 11.46 26.46
CA VAL A 254 9.15 10.05 26.13
C VAL A 254 8.68 9.75 24.71
N THR A 255 9.41 8.89 24.02
CA THR A 255 9.08 8.46 22.66
C THR A 255 9.14 6.95 22.53
N ALA A 256 8.33 6.39 21.64
CA ALA A 256 8.42 4.98 21.24
C ALA A 256 8.09 4.83 19.76
N THR A 257 8.74 3.88 19.10
CA THR A 257 8.39 3.45 17.75
C THR A 257 7.33 2.35 17.80
N SER A 258 6.47 2.29 16.78
CA SER A 258 5.40 1.31 16.73
C SER A 258 5.92 -0.10 16.54
N THR A 259 5.20 -1.07 17.12
CA THR A 259 5.36 -2.49 16.81
C THR A 259 4.10 -3.02 16.11
N ASP A 260 4.29 -3.99 15.23
CA ASP A 260 3.20 -4.71 14.58
C ASP A 260 2.52 -5.68 15.57
N PRO A 261 1.22 -5.52 15.89
CA PRO A 261 0.50 -6.45 16.75
C PRO A 261 0.11 -7.76 16.04
N THR A 262 0.17 -7.80 14.70
CA THR A 262 -0.23 -8.93 13.85
C THR A 262 0.85 -9.27 12.82
N PRO A 263 2.09 -9.58 13.26
CA PRO A 263 3.20 -9.80 12.34
C PRO A 263 2.97 -11.02 11.45
N THR A 264 3.08 -10.82 10.14
CA THR A 264 3.00 -11.89 9.14
C THR A 264 4.36 -12.58 8.96
N SER A 265 4.43 -13.90 9.12
CA SER A 265 5.69 -14.66 9.07
C SER A 265 6.21 -14.99 7.66
N ASN A 266 5.36 -14.82 6.64
CA ASN A 266 5.60 -15.26 5.26
C ASN A 266 5.97 -14.13 4.30
N VAL A 267 6.37 -12.96 4.82
CA VAL A 267 6.63 -11.76 4.03
C VAL A 267 8.11 -11.37 4.15
N PRO A 268 8.76 -10.86 3.08
CA PRO A 268 10.15 -10.45 3.15
C PRO A 268 10.37 -9.44 4.28
N ALA A 269 11.21 -9.80 5.24
CA ALA A 269 11.63 -8.87 6.28
C ALA A 269 12.39 -7.71 5.60
N LYS A 270 12.06 -6.47 5.99
CA LYS A 270 12.78 -5.28 5.54
C LYS A 270 14.00 -5.10 6.45
N PRO A 271 15.24 -5.37 5.99
CA PRO A 271 16.41 -5.41 6.87
C PRO A 271 16.69 -4.08 7.58
N ASP A 272 16.35 -2.96 6.93
CA ASP A 272 16.47 -1.60 7.45
C ASP A 272 15.27 -1.16 8.32
N CYS A 273 14.26 -2.01 8.51
CA CYS A 273 13.13 -1.71 9.38
C CYS A 273 12.54 -2.98 10.02
N ARG A 274 13.22 -3.48 11.06
CA ARG A 274 12.81 -4.70 11.78
C ARG A 274 11.44 -4.58 12.46
N ASP A 275 11.11 -3.39 12.95
CA ASP A 275 9.90 -3.17 13.75
C ASP A 275 8.76 -2.53 12.92
N CYS A 276 8.92 -2.46 11.58
CA CYS A 276 7.87 -1.97 10.69
C CYS A 276 6.63 -2.88 10.74
N THR A 277 5.46 -2.25 10.73
CA THR A 277 4.21 -2.92 10.33
C THR A 277 4.30 -3.27 8.85
N ILE A 278 3.95 -4.51 8.52
CA ILE A 278 3.98 -5.02 7.14
C ILE A 278 2.53 -5.28 6.71
N THR A 279 2.04 -4.53 5.73
CA THR A 279 0.75 -4.80 5.10
C THR A 279 0.98 -5.50 3.76
N PRO A 280 0.68 -6.81 3.65
CA PRO A 280 0.81 -7.52 2.39
C PRO A 280 -0.20 -7.01 1.36
N LEU A 281 0.24 -6.90 0.12
CA LEU A 281 -0.61 -6.67 -1.05
C LEU A 281 -0.66 -7.96 -1.88
N THR A 282 -1.60 -8.07 -2.82
CA THR A 282 -1.71 -9.24 -3.70
C THR A 282 -1.36 -8.85 -5.14
N PRO A 283 -0.09 -9.05 -5.55
CA PRO A 283 0.32 -8.91 -6.94
C PRO A 283 -0.44 -9.91 -7.84
N SER A 284 -0.91 -9.43 -8.98
CA SER A 284 -1.60 -10.18 -10.04
C SER A 284 -0.96 -9.84 -11.39
N PRO A 285 0.25 -10.34 -11.66
CA PRO A 285 0.96 -10.07 -12.89
C PRO A 285 0.32 -10.83 -14.06
N LYS A 286 0.17 -10.18 -15.22
CA LYS A 286 -0.43 -10.82 -16.40
C LYS A 286 0.06 -10.17 -17.69
N LEU A 287 0.48 -11.00 -18.63
CA LEU A 287 0.88 -10.59 -19.98
C LEU A 287 -0.17 -11.08 -20.98
N GLN A 288 -0.35 -10.31 -22.06
CA GLN A 288 -1.18 -10.69 -23.20
C GLN A 288 -0.37 -10.45 -24.47
N VAL A 289 -0.40 -11.43 -25.37
CA VAL A 289 0.03 -11.26 -26.76
C VAL A 289 -1.22 -11.34 -27.63
N VAL A 290 -1.32 -10.44 -28.60
CA VAL A 290 -2.33 -10.50 -29.67
C VAL A 290 -1.60 -10.46 -30.99
N LYS A 291 -1.81 -11.47 -31.82
CA LYS A 291 -1.20 -11.58 -33.14
C LYS A 291 -2.29 -11.58 -34.20
N THR A 292 -2.13 -10.70 -35.17
CA THR A 292 -3.05 -10.57 -36.30
C THR A 292 -2.29 -10.64 -37.61
N ALA A 293 -2.94 -11.14 -38.66
CA ALA A 293 -2.49 -11.06 -40.04
C ALA A 293 -3.41 -10.10 -40.79
N SER A 294 -2.85 -9.31 -41.71
CA SER A 294 -3.65 -8.40 -42.53
C SER A 294 -4.35 -9.15 -43.66
N GLU A 295 -3.74 -10.23 -44.13
CA GLU A 295 -4.20 -11.07 -45.22
C GLU A 295 -5.09 -12.20 -44.70
N THR A 296 -6.21 -12.42 -45.38
CA THR A 296 -7.13 -13.52 -45.08
C THR A 296 -6.74 -14.84 -45.76
N GLY A 297 -5.76 -14.80 -46.66
CA GLY A 297 -5.23 -15.96 -47.35
C GLY A 297 -4.11 -15.64 -48.33
N TYR A 298 -3.46 -16.68 -48.86
CA TYR A 298 -2.41 -16.59 -49.88
C TYR A 298 -2.63 -17.62 -51.00
N SER A 299 -2.05 -17.41 -52.17
CA SER A 299 -2.25 -18.29 -53.34
C SER A 299 -0.99 -18.58 -54.15
N LEU A 300 0.03 -17.72 -54.07
CA LEU A 300 1.25 -17.84 -54.87
C LEU A 300 2.50 -17.85 -53.98
N VAL A 301 3.57 -18.47 -54.48
CA VAL A 301 4.90 -18.29 -53.89
C VAL A 301 5.29 -16.83 -54.07
N GLY A 302 5.80 -16.20 -53.01
CA GLY A 302 6.17 -14.79 -53.01
C GLY A 302 5.09 -13.86 -52.46
N ASP A 303 3.86 -14.34 -52.20
CA ASP A 303 2.85 -13.57 -51.47
C ASP A 303 3.43 -13.14 -50.11
N ILE A 304 3.13 -11.90 -49.68
CA ILE A 304 3.60 -11.37 -48.40
C ILE A 304 2.44 -11.37 -47.41
N ILE A 305 2.64 -12.00 -46.26
CA ILE A 305 1.74 -11.94 -45.12
C ILE A 305 2.31 -10.94 -44.10
N ASN A 306 1.57 -9.88 -43.81
CA ASN A 306 1.93 -8.84 -42.86
C ASN A 306 1.29 -9.12 -41.51
N TYR A 307 2.12 -9.27 -40.48
CA TYR A 307 1.70 -9.53 -39.12
C TYR A 307 1.84 -8.29 -38.24
N THR A 308 0.86 -8.09 -37.35
CA THR A 308 0.97 -7.18 -36.21
C THR A 308 0.95 -7.98 -34.92
N ILE A 309 1.97 -7.82 -34.09
CA ILE A 309 2.09 -8.43 -32.76
C ILE A 309 1.99 -7.33 -31.72
N GLN A 310 0.95 -7.37 -30.89
CA GLN A 310 0.80 -6.47 -29.75
C GLN A 310 1.05 -7.23 -28.45
N VAL A 311 2.00 -6.75 -27.65
CA VAL A 311 2.30 -7.26 -26.31
C VAL A 311 1.81 -6.25 -25.28
N LYS A 312 0.92 -6.66 -24.37
CA LYS A 312 0.27 -5.80 -23.38
C LYS A 312 0.42 -6.38 -21.97
N ASN A 313 0.76 -5.52 -21.00
CA ASN A 313 0.65 -5.86 -19.58
C ASN A 313 -0.80 -5.65 -19.14
N THR A 314 -1.50 -6.75 -18.83
CA THR A 314 -2.90 -6.73 -18.37
C THR A 314 -3.03 -7.03 -16.87
N GLY A 315 -1.91 -7.18 -16.17
CA GLY A 315 -1.86 -7.33 -14.72
C GLY A 315 -1.68 -5.99 -14.01
N ASN A 316 -1.48 -6.04 -12.70
CA ASN A 316 -1.26 -4.86 -11.84
C ASN A 316 0.22 -4.63 -11.44
N VAL A 317 1.14 -5.48 -11.88
CA VAL A 317 2.58 -5.40 -11.58
C VAL A 317 3.33 -4.93 -12.82
N THR A 318 4.32 -4.06 -12.65
CA THR A 318 5.27 -3.71 -13.73
C THR A 318 6.10 -4.93 -14.13
N LEU A 319 6.13 -5.25 -15.42
CA LEU A 319 6.91 -6.37 -15.96
C LEU A 319 8.22 -5.86 -16.57
N TYR A 320 9.29 -6.66 -16.49
CA TYR A 320 10.64 -6.32 -16.95
C TYR A 320 11.21 -7.39 -17.87
N GLN A 321 12.19 -6.99 -18.68
CA GLN A 321 12.99 -7.88 -19.55
C GLN A 321 12.10 -8.80 -20.41
N ILE A 322 11.05 -8.24 -21.01
CA ILE A 322 10.07 -9.03 -21.76
C ILE A 322 10.69 -9.37 -23.12
N LEU A 323 11.17 -10.59 -23.28
CA LEU A 323 11.66 -11.13 -24.54
C LEU A 323 10.49 -11.56 -25.41
N VAL A 324 10.34 -10.91 -26.57
CA VAL A 324 9.34 -11.20 -27.60
C VAL A 324 10.01 -11.94 -28.73
N THR A 325 9.49 -13.13 -29.06
CA THR A 325 10.02 -13.98 -30.13
C THR A 325 8.93 -14.41 -31.10
N ASP A 326 9.26 -14.43 -32.38
CA ASP A 326 8.44 -15.00 -33.45
C ASP A 326 9.37 -15.82 -34.37
N PRO A 327 9.38 -17.15 -34.23
CA PRO A 327 10.32 -18.00 -34.98
C PRO A 327 10.15 -17.96 -36.49
N LEU A 328 8.94 -17.68 -36.99
CA LEU A 328 8.66 -17.69 -38.43
C LEU A 328 9.26 -16.45 -39.12
N THR A 329 9.14 -15.29 -38.48
CA THR A 329 9.65 -14.01 -38.99
C THR A 329 11.09 -13.72 -38.55
N GLY A 330 11.56 -14.41 -37.51
CA GLY A 330 12.89 -14.20 -36.91
C GLY A 330 12.93 -13.08 -35.88
N LEU A 331 11.78 -12.50 -35.48
CA LEU A 331 11.74 -11.49 -34.43
C LEU A 331 12.33 -12.04 -33.14
N SER A 332 13.25 -11.26 -32.58
CA SER A 332 13.80 -11.45 -31.24
C SER A 332 14.12 -10.07 -30.67
N SER A 333 13.24 -9.54 -29.83
CA SER A 333 13.36 -8.20 -29.27
C SER A 333 12.99 -8.18 -27.80
N THR A 334 13.64 -7.32 -27.02
CA THR A 334 13.36 -7.17 -25.59
C THR A 334 12.68 -5.84 -25.32
N ILE A 335 11.54 -5.86 -24.62
CA ILE A 335 10.93 -4.68 -24.01
C ILE A 335 11.53 -4.53 -22.60
N PRO A 336 12.26 -3.44 -22.29
CA PRO A 336 12.94 -3.29 -21.00
C PRO A 336 11.97 -3.35 -19.81
N SER A 337 10.83 -2.68 -19.94
CA SER A 337 9.77 -2.67 -18.93
C SER A 337 8.41 -2.33 -19.55
N LEU A 338 7.33 -2.88 -18.99
CA LEU A 338 5.95 -2.58 -19.35
C LEU A 338 5.12 -2.40 -18.08
N VAL A 339 4.75 -1.16 -17.79
CA VAL A 339 3.86 -0.84 -16.65
C VAL A 339 2.44 -1.37 -16.90
N PRO A 340 1.62 -1.58 -15.85
CA PRO A 340 0.23 -2.00 -16.00
C PRO A 340 -0.55 -1.20 -17.05
N GLY A 341 -1.27 -1.89 -17.92
CA GLY A 341 -2.07 -1.29 -18.99
C GLY A 341 -1.31 -0.86 -20.25
N ALA A 342 0.02 -0.72 -20.20
CA ALA A 342 0.82 -0.35 -21.36
C ALA A 342 0.95 -1.50 -22.38
N SER A 343 1.14 -1.14 -23.65
CA SER A 343 1.38 -2.07 -24.75
C SER A 343 2.55 -1.64 -25.64
N LYS A 344 3.10 -2.61 -26.37
CA LYS A 344 4.10 -2.41 -27.42
C LYS A 344 3.74 -3.24 -28.64
N GLU A 345 3.89 -2.65 -29.81
CA GLU A 345 3.60 -3.30 -31.09
C GLU A 345 4.88 -3.56 -31.90
N PHE A 346 4.84 -4.65 -32.65
CA PHE A 346 5.85 -5.07 -33.63
C PHE A 346 5.15 -5.38 -34.94
N ALA A 347 5.71 -4.88 -36.04
CA ALA A 347 5.24 -5.16 -37.39
C ALA A 347 6.26 -6.07 -38.07
N GLU A 348 5.81 -7.23 -38.50
CA GLU A 348 6.65 -8.25 -39.12
C GLU A 348 6.01 -8.71 -40.43
N SER A 349 6.79 -9.30 -41.33
CA SER A 349 6.28 -9.84 -42.58
C SER A 349 6.89 -11.20 -42.88
N TYR A 350 6.13 -12.08 -43.54
CA TYR A 350 6.61 -13.38 -44.02
C TYR A 350 6.28 -13.55 -45.50
N THR A 351 7.26 -14.03 -46.27
CA THR A 351 7.08 -14.33 -47.69
C THR A 351 6.75 -15.80 -47.88
N VAL A 352 5.59 -16.08 -48.49
CA VAL A 352 5.09 -17.42 -48.76
C VAL A 352 6.07 -18.20 -49.62
N THR A 353 6.40 -19.40 -49.16
CA THR A 353 7.33 -20.31 -49.81
C THR A 353 6.60 -21.45 -50.51
N LYS A 354 7.36 -22.27 -51.24
CA LYS A 354 6.81 -23.47 -51.88
C LYS A 354 6.31 -24.52 -50.88
N ILE A 355 6.90 -24.59 -49.67
CA ILE A 355 6.46 -25.55 -48.65
C ILE A 355 5.10 -25.13 -48.07
N ASP A 356 4.85 -23.83 -47.95
CA ASP A 356 3.58 -23.29 -47.45
C ASP A 356 2.41 -23.61 -48.39
N LEU A 357 2.64 -23.59 -49.70
CA LEU A 357 1.62 -24.01 -50.68
C LEU A 357 1.26 -25.50 -50.57
N THR A 358 2.17 -26.34 -50.09
CA THR A 358 1.92 -27.76 -49.85
C THR A 358 1.29 -28.05 -48.50
N ASN A 359 1.53 -27.20 -47.49
CA ASN A 359 0.97 -27.33 -46.15
C ASN A 359 -0.47 -26.80 -46.02
N ASN A 360 -0.98 -26.11 -47.04
CA ASN A 360 -2.31 -25.48 -47.12
C ASN A 360 -2.57 -24.34 -46.12
N SER A 361 -1.72 -24.11 -45.12
CA SER A 361 -1.78 -22.93 -44.27
C SER A 361 -0.40 -22.48 -43.81
N VAL A 362 -0.30 -21.20 -43.41
CA VAL A 362 0.84 -20.63 -42.71
C VAL A 362 0.39 -20.29 -41.29
N ILE A 363 0.87 -21.09 -40.33
CA ILE A 363 0.66 -20.83 -38.90
C ILE A 363 1.85 -20.03 -38.38
N ASN A 364 1.57 -18.87 -37.79
CA ASN A 364 2.59 -18.07 -37.13
C ASN A 364 2.25 -17.86 -35.64
N THR A 365 3.21 -18.12 -34.76
CA THR A 365 3.05 -17.99 -33.31
C THR A 365 4.07 -17.01 -32.75
N ALA A 366 3.60 -15.98 -32.04
CA ALA A 366 4.44 -15.08 -31.27
C ALA A 366 4.39 -15.43 -29.78
N ASN A 367 5.53 -15.34 -29.10
CA ASN A 367 5.67 -15.60 -27.67
C ASN A 367 6.27 -14.37 -27.00
N ALA A 368 5.86 -14.10 -25.77
CA ALA A 368 6.47 -13.10 -24.92
C ALA A 368 6.69 -13.68 -23.52
N VAL A 369 7.90 -13.53 -22.99
CA VAL A 369 8.28 -13.98 -21.64
C VAL A 369 8.98 -12.83 -20.93
N GLY A 370 8.50 -12.45 -19.75
CA GLY A 370 9.11 -11.42 -18.92
C GLY A 370 9.02 -11.76 -17.44
N PHE A 371 9.47 -10.84 -16.59
CA PHE A 371 9.59 -11.08 -15.15
C PHE A 371 8.96 -9.96 -14.32
N THR A 372 8.41 -10.30 -13.16
CA THR A 372 8.03 -9.34 -12.12
C THR A 372 9.28 -8.81 -11.38
N PRO A 373 9.17 -7.76 -10.54
CA PRO A 373 10.26 -7.30 -9.67
C PRO A 373 10.76 -8.38 -8.70
N SER A 374 9.89 -9.32 -8.31
CA SER A 374 10.22 -10.49 -7.49
C SER A 374 10.83 -11.64 -8.30
N ASN A 375 11.21 -11.40 -9.55
CA ASN A 375 11.79 -12.37 -10.49
C ASN A 375 10.86 -13.57 -10.78
N THR A 376 9.55 -13.36 -10.72
CA THR A 376 8.55 -14.36 -11.12
C THR A 376 8.31 -14.24 -12.62
N GLU A 377 8.43 -15.36 -13.35
CA GLU A 377 8.22 -15.40 -14.79
C GLU A 377 6.73 -15.25 -15.14
N VAL A 378 6.45 -14.48 -16.19
CA VAL A 378 5.13 -14.28 -16.76
C VAL A 378 5.26 -14.43 -18.28
N SER A 379 4.47 -15.30 -18.86
CA SER A 379 4.51 -15.56 -20.30
C SER A 379 3.12 -15.52 -20.92
N ALA A 380 3.10 -15.20 -22.21
CA ALA A 380 1.91 -15.26 -23.05
C ALA A 380 2.33 -15.58 -24.48
N SER A 381 1.45 -16.23 -25.22
CA SER A 381 1.62 -16.48 -26.64
C SER A 381 0.31 -16.33 -27.37
N ASP A 382 0.40 -16.01 -28.65
CA ASP A 382 -0.75 -16.01 -29.54
C ASP A 382 -0.34 -16.48 -30.93
N LYS A 383 -1.29 -17.13 -31.61
CA LYS A 383 -1.06 -17.69 -32.95
C LYS A 383 -2.13 -17.20 -33.90
N VAL A 384 -1.71 -17.00 -35.14
CA VAL A 384 -2.58 -16.70 -36.27
C VAL A 384 -2.29 -17.70 -37.38
N GLU A 385 -3.35 -18.17 -38.02
CA GLU A 385 -3.28 -19.07 -39.17
C GLU A 385 -3.85 -18.34 -40.38
N VAL A 386 -3.08 -18.29 -41.46
CA VAL A 386 -3.50 -17.75 -42.75
C VAL A 386 -3.63 -18.94 -43.68
N GLU A 387 -4.83 -19.16 -44.20
CA GLU A 387 -5.14 -20.31 -45.04
C GLU A 387 -4.76 -20.05 -46.51
N LYS A 388 -4.39 -21.12 -47.21
CA LYS A 388 -4.25 -21.06 -48.66
C LYS A 388 -5.61 -20.80 -49.29
N SER A 389 -5.70 -19.74 -50.09
CA SER A 389 -6.87 -19.41 -50.88
C SER A 389 -7.03 -20.42 -52.03
N LEU A 390 -8.25 -20.92 -52.18
CA LEU A 390 -8.63 -21.69 -53.36
C LEU A 390 -8.70 -20.74 -54.56
N VAL A 391 -7.71 -20.79 -55.43
CA VAL A 391 -7.84 -20.22 -56.76
C VAL A 391 -8.80 -21.13 -57.53
N LEU A 392 -9.99 -20.62 -57.90
CA LEU A 392 -10.86 -21.32 -58.84
C LEU A 392 -10.03 -21.62 -60.08
N GLY A 393 -9.82 -22.91 -60.35
CA GLY A 393 -9.04 -23.34 -61.51
C GLY A 393 -9.62 -22.71 -62.78
N CYS A 394 -8.74 -22.32 -63.70
CA CYS A 394 -9.15 -21.79 -64.99
C CYS A 394 -10.14 -22.72 -65.68
N GLY A 395 -11.31 -22.20 -66.07
CA GLY A 395 -12.32 -22.96 -66.80
C GLY A 395 -11.76 -23.42 -68.14
N THR A 396 -11.91 -24.70 -68.48
CA THR A 396 -11.31 -25.29 -69.69
C THR A 396 -11.68 -24.52 -70.97
N ILE A 397 -10.71 -24.23 -71.82
CA ILE A 397 -10.96 -23.72 -73.18
C ILE A 397 -11.80 -24.74 -73.96
N LEU A 398 -13.03 -24.35 -74.32
CA LEU A 398 -13.91 -25.11 -75.21
C LEU A 398 -14.12 -24.32 -76.50
N VAL A 399 -13.70 -24.88 -77.62
CA VAL A 399 -13.87 -24.25 -78.93
C VAL A 399 -15.15 -24.79 -79.56
N HIS A 400 -16.14 -23.92 -79.78
CA HIS A 400 -17.36 -24.31 -80.47
C HIS A 400 -17.11 -24.40 -81.97
N ASN A 401 -17.52 -25.51 -82.59
CA ASN A 401 -17.15 -25.83 -83.98
C ASN A 401 -18.21 -25.41 -85.01
N ALA A 402 -19.20 -24.60 -84.64
CA ALA A 402 -20.21 -24.09 -85.55
C ALA A 402 -20.69 -22.70 -85.14
N PHE A 403 -20.94 -21.83 -86.12
CA PHE A 403 -21.52 -20.51 -85.90
C PHE A 403 -22.26 -20.01 -87.17
N SER A 404 -23.21 -19.09 -86.98
CA SER A 404 -24.12 -18.59 -88.00
C SER A 404 -24.19 -17.06 -88.05
N PRO A 405 -23.33 -16.38 -88.82
CA PRO A 405 -23.29 -14.92 -88.90
C PRO A 405 -24.43 -14.38 -89.77
N ASN A 406 -25.67 -14.43 -89.26
CA ASN A 406 -26.89 -14.01 -89.96
C ASN A 406 -27.53 -12.74 -89.35
N GLY A 407 -26.99 -12.25 -88.22
CA GLY A 407 -27.41 -11.03 -87.55
C GLY A 407 -28.63 -11.20 -86.62
N ASP A 408 -29.01 -12.43 -86.26
CA ASP A 408 -30.11 -12.71 -85.35
C ASP A 408 -29.71 -12.63 -83.85
N GLY A 409 -28.43 -12.40 -83.57
CA GLY A 409 -27.85 -12.29 -82.22
C GLY A 409 -27.49 -13.64 -81.60
N ILE A 410 -27.70 -14.77 -82.28
CA ILE A 410 -27.47 -16.12 -81.78
C ILE A 410 -26.36 -16.79 -82.61
N ASN A 411 -25.25 -17.13 -81.97
CA ASN A 411 -24.10 -17.76 -82.61
C ASN A 411 -23.56 -16.98 -83.82
N ASP A 412 -23.72 -15.65 -83.85
CA ASP A 412 -23.23 -14.80 -84.96
C ASP A 412 -21.69 -14.76 -85.07
N VAL A 413 -20.99 -15.17 -84.02
CA VAL A 413 -19.54 -15.16 -83.94
C VAL A 413 -18.99 -16.52 -83.55
N PHE A 414 -17.74 -16.79 -83.92
CA PHE A 414 -17.02 -17.96 -83.46
C PHE A 414 -16.70 -17.83 -81.96
N VAL A 415 -17.38 -18.61 -81.12
CA VAL A 415 -17.21 -18.53 -79.66
C VAL A 415 -16.18 -19.57 -79.18
N ILE A 416 -15.27 -19.12 -78.32
CA ILE A 416 -14.37 -19.99 -77.55
C ILE A 416 -14.63 -19.70 -76.07
N ASP A 417 -15.19 -20.67 -75.35
CA ASP A 417 -15.51 -20.48 -73.93
C ASP A 417 -14.23 -20.27 -73.12
N ASN A 418 -14.34 -19.42 -72.10
CA ASN A 418 -13.29 -19.05 -71.15
C ASN A 418 -12.08 -18.28 -71.74
N ILE A 419 -11.96 -18.14 -73.07
CA ILE A 419 -10.81 -17.44 -73.70
C ILE A 419 -10.69 -15.97 -73.28
N ASP A 420 -11.83 -15.35 -72.90
CA ASP A 420 -11.91 -13.95 -72.47
C ASP A 420 -11.32 -13.72 -71.07
N ASN A 421 -11.09 -14.79 -70.30
CA ASN A 421 -10.48 -14.69 -68.97
C ASN A 421 -8.97 -14.48 -69.11
N SER A 422 -8.56 -13.23 -69.26
CA SER A 422 -7.15 -12.83 -69.43
C SER A 422 -6.27 -13.15 -68.21
N ALA A 423 -6.83 -13.37 -67.02
CA ALA A 423 -6.05 -13.82 -65.86
C ALA A 423 -5.64 -15.29 -66.00
N CYS A 424 -6.47 -16.10 -66.67
CA CYS A 424 -6.20 -17.50 -66.95
C CYS A 424 -5.49 -17.73 -68.29
N TYR A 425 -5.84 -16.93 -69.29
CA TYR A 425 -5.39 -17.06 -70.68
C TYR A 425 -4.84 -15.74 -71.22
N PRO A 426 -3.70 -15.25 -70.69
CA PRO A 426 -3.23 -13.89 -70.94
C PRO A 426 -2.81 -13.63 -72.39
N GLU A 427 -2.37 -14.67 -73.10
CA GLU A 427 -2.01 -14.57 -74.51
C GLU A 427 -2.74 -15.65 -75.31
N ASN A 428 -3.30 -15.26 -76.46
CA ASN A 428 -3.84 -16.20 -77.42
C ASN A 428 -3.73 -15.68 -78.86
N THR A 429 -3.72 -16.59 -79.82
CA THR A 429 -3.77 -16.32 -81.25
C THR A 429 -4.73 -17.27 -81.91
N VAL A 430 -5.66 -16.74 -82.72
CA VAL A 430 -6.59 -17.53 -83.52
C VAL A 430 -6.29 -17.31 -84.99
N GLU A 431 -6.04 -18.42 -85.70
CA GLU A 431 -5.91 -18.48 -87.15
C GLU A 431 -7.05 -19.33 -87.72
N ILE A 432 -7.62 -18.92 -88.85
CA ILE A 432 -8.69 -19.66 -89.53
C ILE A 432 -8.34 -19.79 -91.00
N TYR A 433 -8.48 -21.02 -91.51
CA TYR A 433 -8.14 -21.42 -92.86
C TYR A 433 -9.38 -21.97 -93.58
N ASN A 434 -9.47 -21.76 -94.88
CA ASN A 434 -10.51 -22.41 -95.69
C ASN A 434 -10.11 -23.87 -96.03
N ARG A 435 -10.99 -24.60 -96.72
CA ARG A 435 -10.76 -26.01 -97.12
C ARG A 435 -9.50 -26.24 -97.97
N TRP A 436 -8.97 -25.21 -98.62
CA TRP A 436 -7.74 -25.29 -99.44
C TRP A 436 -6.48 -24.91 -98.66
N GLY A 437 -6.58 -24.67 -97.34
CA GLY A 437 -5.45 -24.29 -96.49
C GLY A 437 -5.05 -22.83 -96.61
N VAL A 438 -5.91 -21.96 -97.17
CA VAL A 438 -5.64 -20.52 -97.28
C VAL A 438 -6.11 -19.81 -96.01
N LEU A 439 -5.23 -19.02 -95.40
CA LEU A 439 -5.53 -18.20 -94.21
C LEU A 439 -6.55 -17.12 -94.54
N VAL A 440 -7.71 -17.16 -93.88
CA VAL A 440 -8.82 -16.22 -94.07
C VAL A 440 -9.01 -15.27 -92.90
N PHE A 441 -8.51 -15.60 -91.70
CA PHE A 441 -8.54 -14.74 -90.52
C PHE A 441 -7.37 -15.08 -89.61
N GLU A 442 -6.75 -14.06 -89.03
CA GLU A 442 -5.70 -14.18 -88.01
C GLU A 442 -5.87 -13.01 -87.04
N THR A 443 -5.80 -13.29 -85.73
CA THR A 443 -5.72 -12.24 -84.72
C THR A 443 -4.93 -12.71 -83.50
N LYS A 444 -4.37 -11.75 -82.78
CA LYS A 444 -3.80 -11.94 -81.44
C LYS A 444 -4.78 -11.36 -80.42
N ASN A 445 -4.82 -11.93 -79.21
CA ASN A 445 -5.74 -11.54 -78.14
C ASN A 445 -7.20 -11.65 -78.59
N TYR A 446 -7.55 -12.79 -79.20
CA TYR A 446 -8.92 -13.13 -79.54
C TYR A 446 -9.78 -13.07 -78.28
N ASN A 447 -10.94 -12.46 -78.39
CA ASN A 447 -11.97 -12.45 -77.37
C ASN A 447 -13.35 -12.47 -78.04
N ASN A 448 -14.34 -13.07 -77.39
CA ASN A 448 -15.67 -13.29 -77.96
C ASN A 448 -16.47 -11.99 -78.18
N GLN A 449 -16.05 -10.86 -77.61
CA GLN A 449 -16.82 -9.62 -77.61
C GLN A 449 -16.42 -8.64 -78.73
N SER A 450 -15.12 -8.38 -78.89
CA SER A 450 -14.59 -7.23 -79.65
C SER A 450 -13.51 -7.60 -80.65
N ASN A 451 -12.78 -8.70 -80.42
CA ASN A 451 -11.75 -9.21 -81.31
C ASN A 451 -12.05 -10.66 -81.69
N ASN A 452 -13.25 -10.85 -82.23
CA ASN A 452 -13.80 -12.13 -82.61
C ASN A 452 -13.79 -12.33 -84.14
N PHE A 453 -14.19 -13.52 -84.57
CA PHE A 453 -14.40 -13.86 -85.97
C PHE A 453 -15.90 -13.95 -86.26
N GLU A 454 -16.39 -13.01 -87.06
CA GLU A 454 -17.79 -12.84 -87.46
C GLU A 454 -18.07 -13.46 -88.84
N GLY A 455 -17.20 -14.37 -89.30
CA GLY A 455 -17.32 -14.96 -90.64
C GLY A 455 -16.92 -14.04 -91.79
N ILE A 456 -16.25 -12.91 -91.51
CA ILE A 456 -15.70 -12.01 -92.52
C ILE A 456 -14.18 -12.23 -92.62
N SER A 457 -13.66 -12.38 -93.84
CA SER A 457 -12.22 -12.55 -94.04
C SER A 457 -11.46 -11.28 -93.65
N ARG A 458 -10.46 -11.46 -92.78
CA ARG A 458 -9.46 -10.43 -92.43
C ARG A 458 -8.03 -10.82 -92.88
N GLY A 459 -7.88 -11.95 -93.57
CA GLY A 459 -6.63 -12.44 -94.16
C GLY A 459 -6.31 -11.83 -95.53
N ARG A 460 -5.16 -12.19 -96.12
CA ARG A 460 -4.67 -11.68 -97.43
C ARG A 460 -5.40 -12.32 -98.65
N THR A 461 -6.73 -12.33 -98.70
CA THR A 461 -7.48 -12.91 -99.84
C THR A 461 -8.33 -11.90 -100.62
N THR A 462 -8.70 -12.24 -101.85
CA THR A 462 -9.45 -11.42 -102.85
C THR A 462 -10.96 -11.34 -102.61
N ILE A 463 -11.47 -11.78 -101.46
CA ILE A 463 -12.90 -11.71 -101.12
C ILE A 463 -13.21 -10.32 -100.56
N SER A 464 -14.25 -9.66 -101.08
CA SER A 464 -14.69 -8.36 -100.57
C SER A 464 -15.05 -8.48 -99.09
N LYS A 465 -14.51 -7.58 -98.26
CA LYS A 465 -14.82 -7.51 -96.81
C LYS A 465 -16.33 -7.37 -96.52
N SER A 466 -17.13 -6.93 -97.49
CA SER A 466 -18.58 -6.73 -97.36
C SER A 466 -19.45 -7.96 -97.64
N GLU A 467 -18.91 -9.04 -98.22
CA GLU A 467 -19.73 -10.19 -98.67
C GLU A 467 -19.72 -11.38 -97.69
N GLY A 468 -18.84 -11.35 -96.69
CA GLY A 468 -18.60 -12.46 -95.77
C GLY A 468 -18.03 -13.70 -96.47
N LEU A 469 -17.54 -14.65 -95.69
CA LEU A 469 -17.05 -15.92 -96.19
C LEU A 469 -18.23 -16.84 -96.60
N PRO A 470 -18.08 -17.68 -97.63
CA PRO A 470 -19.14 -18.60 -98.04
C PRO A 470 -19.39 -19.68 -96.98
N THR A 471 -20.64 -20.17 -96.93
CA THR A 471 -21.03 -21.33 -96.12
C THR A 471 -20.13 -22.52 -96.43
N GLY A 472 -19.61 -23.18 -95.40
CA GLY A 472 -18.73 -24.33 -95.58
C GLY A 472 -17.88 -24.65 -94.35
N THR A 473 -16.99 -25.62 -94.53
CA THR A 473 -16.04 -26.04 -93.50
C THR A 473 -14.74 -25.24 -93.61
N TYR A 474 -14.37 -24.64 -92.50
CA TYR A 474 -13.10 -23.97 -92.23
C TYR A 474 -12.33 -24.77 -91.18
N PHE A 475 -11.08 -24.40 -90.95
CA PHE A 475 -10.22 -25.00 -89.95
C PHE A 475 -9.63 -23.91 -89.07
N TYR A 476 -9.63 -24.11 -87.76
CA TYR A 476 -9.03 -23.15 -86.83
C TYR A 476 -7.75 -23.72 -86.22
N ILE A 477 -6.83 -22.82 -85.89
CA ILE A 477 -5.70 -23.07 -85.00
C ILE A 477 -5.75 -22.01 -83.90
N LEU A 478 -5.84 -22.46 -82.65
CA LEU A 478 -5.80 -21.65 -81.46
C LEU A 478 -4.52 -21.98 -80.68
N ASN A 479 -3.58 -21.04 -80.61
CA ASN A 479 -2.48 -21.10 -79.64
C ASN A 479 -2.83 -20.19 -78.47
N TYR A 480 -2.60 -20.64 -77.23
CA TYR A 480 -2.91 -19.85 -76.05
C TYR A 480 -2.01 -20.24 -74.88
N THR A 481 -1.68 -19.28 -74.03
CA THR A 481 -0.98 -19.54 -72.77
C THR A 481 -1.99 -19.76 -71.66
N SER A 482 -1.82 -20.74 -70.78
CA SER A 482 -2.59 -20.91 -69.56
C SER A 482 -1.71 -20.71 -68.33
N VAL A 483 -2.22 -20.05 -67.29
CA VAL A 483 -1.54 -19.96 -65.98
C VAL A 483 -1.81 -21.23 -65.19
N ASP A 484 -0.77 -21.89 -64.68
CA ASP A 484 -0.91 -23.06 -63.81
C ASP A 484 -1.04 -22.69 -62.32
N GLY A 485 -1.27 -23.70 -61.46
CA GLY A 485 -1.46 -23.48 -60.01
C GLY A 485 -0.24 -22.92 -59.26
N ASN A 486 0.90 -22.73 -59.93
CA ASN A 486 2.08 -22.08 -59.39
C ASN A 486 2.31 -20.68 -59.99
N GLY A 487 1.42 -20.21 -60.88
CA GLY A 487 1.59 -18.94 -61.59
C GLY A 487 2.45 -19.04 -62.87
N ASP A 488 2.89 -20.24 -63.25
CA ASP A 488 3.74 -20.42 -64.43
C ASP A 488 2.90 -20.47 -65.71
N LEU A 489 3.37 -19.82 -66.78
CA LEU A 489 2.73 -19.83 -68.09
C LEU A 489 3.03 -21.13 -68.83
N ARG A 490 1.97 -21.81 -69.29
CA ARG A 490 2.06 -22.99 -70.16
C ARG A 490 1.51 -22.67 -71.53
N THR A 491 2.27 -22.94 -72.58
CA THR A 491 1.77 -22.78 -73.95
C THR A 491 0.95 -24.01 -74.35
N ASN A 492 -0.24 -23.77 -74.90
CA ASN A 492 -1.17 -24.78 -75.35
C ASN A 492 -1.58 -24.51 -76.80
N LYS A 493 -2.01 -25.58 -77.49
CA LYS A 493 -2.52 -25.51 -78.85
C LYS A 493 -3.78 -26.35 -78.98
N LYS A 494 -4.78 -25.82 -79.68
CA LYS A 494 -5.95 -26.56 -80.18
C LYS A 494 -6.13 -26.29 -81.66
N ASP A 495 -6.55 -27.29 -82.40
CA ASP A 495 -6.92 -27.15 -83.80
C ASP A 495 -8.08 -28.08 -84.12
N GLY A 496 -8.85 -27.72 -85.14
CA GLY A 496 -10.05 -28.45 -85.50
C GLY A 496 -10.78 -27.82 -86.68
N TYR A 497 -11.97 -28.33 -86.97
CA TYR A 497 -12.85 -27.77 -87.98
C TYR A 497 -13.84 -26.77 -87.37
N LEU A 498 -14.28 -25.82 -88.19
CA LEU A 498 -15.27 -24.80 -87.88
C LEU A 498 -16.29 -24.77 -89.03
N TYR A 499 -17.56 -24.97 -88.73
CA TYR A 499 -18.65 -24.91 -89.68
C TYR A 499 -19.28 -23.51 -89.68
N LEU A 500 -19.21 -22.83 -90.82
CA LEU A 500 -19.86 -21.53 -91.03
C LEU A 500 -21.12 -21.78 -91.85
N THR A 501 -22.28 -21.41 -91.32
CA THR A 501 -23.57 -21.46 -92.02
C THR A 501 -24.27 -20.11 -91.97
N LYS A 502 -24.69 -19.56 -93.11
CA LYS A 502 -25.48 -18.32 -93.14
C LYS A 502 -26.97 -18.60 -92.97
#